data_AF-A0A521UT89-F1
#
_entry.id   AF-A0A521UT89-F1
#
_cell.length_a   1.000
_cell.length_b   1.000
_cell.length_c   1.000
_cell.angle_alpha   90.00
_cell.angle_beta   90.00
_cell.angle_gamma   90.00
#
_symmetry.space_group_name_H-M   'P 1'
#
loop_
_entity.id
_entity.type
_entity.pdbx_description
1 polymer ?
#
loop_
_entity_poly.entity_id
_entity_poly.type
_entity_poly.pdbx_seq_one_letter_code
_entity_poly.pdbx_strand_id
1 'polypeptide(L)' 'MLEVRLREGENIEDLLGRFRKMVQRSGLLREFRAHSRFISAGEKARAAARKAARRRLKRERRTMSPGKRH' A
#
# COMPACT_ATOMS: atom_id res chain seq x y z
N MET A 1 -9.28 7.95 13.36
CA MET A 1 -8.29 7.42 14.32
C MET A 1 -8.18 5.93 14.09
N LEU A 2 -6.96 5.37 14.07
CA LEU A 2 -6.75 3.92 13.91
C LEU A 2 -6.63 3.29 15.28
N GLU A 3 -7.59 2.44 15.65
CA GLU A 3 -7.61 1.74 16.93
C GLU A 3 -7.66 0.23 16.68
N VAL A 4 -6.84 -0.53 17.42
CA VAL A 4 -6.92 -1.99 17.46
C VAL A 4 -7.02 -2.42 18.90
N ARG A 5 -8.15 -3.05 19.23
CA ARG A 5 -8.34 -3.68 20.53
C ARG A 5 -7.91 -5.14 20.48
N LEU A 6 -7.34 -5.60 21.58
CA LEU A 6 -7.09 -7.01 21.84
C LEU A 6 -8.42 -7.76 21.89
N ARG A 7 -8.49 -8.91 21.25
CA ARG A 7 -9.65 -9.81 21.31
C ARG A 7 -9.40 -10.88 22.36
N GLU A 8 -10.47 -11.44 22.93
CA GLU A 8 -10.36 -12.56 23.86
C GLU A 8 -9.72 -13.77 23.16
N GLY A 9 -8.74 -14.39 23.83
CA GLY A 9 -8.00 -15.55 23.32
C GLY A 9 -7.05 -15.25 22.16
N GLU A 10 -6.84 -13.98 21.80
CA GLU A 10 -5.93 -13.60 20.71
C GLU A 10 -4.47 -13.49 21.20
N ASN A 11 -3.55 -14.04 20.40
CA ASN A 11 -2.12 -13.89 20.63
C ASN A 11 -1.64 -12.49 20.18
N ILE A 12 -0.58 -11.98 20.82
CA ILE A 12 0.00 -10.66 20.55
C ILE A 12 0.47 -10.52 19.09
N GLU A 13 0.96 -11.60 18.47
CA GLU A 13 1.40 -11.60 17.08
C GLU A 13 0.25 -11.32 16.11
N ASP A 14 -0.93 -11.89 16.37
CA ASP A 14 -2.13 -11.68 15.57
C ASP A 14 -2.64 -10.25 15.69
N LEU A 15 -2.63 -9.70 16.91
CA LEU A 15 -2.93 -8.30 17.17
C LEU A 15 -2.02 -7.36 16.36
N LEU A 16 -0.70 -7.60 16.41
CA LEU A 16 0.30 -6.84 15.65
C LEU A 16 0.09 -6.99 14.13
N GLY A 17 -0.26 -8.20 13.67
CA GLY A 17 -0.60 -8.48 12.28
C GLY A 17 -1.78 -7.64 11.80
N ARG A 18 -2.87 -7.57 12.59
CA ARG A 18 -4.04 -6.74 12.29
C ARG A 18 -3.69 -5.26 12.30
N PHE A 19 -2.94 -4.79 13.30
CA PHE A 19 -2.47 -3.42 13.36
C PHE A 19 -1.68 -3.04 12.11
N ARG A 20 -0.69 -3.84 11.72
CA ARG A 20 0.12 -3.59 10.52
C ARG A 20 -0.73 -3.55 9.25
N LYS A 21 -1.67 -4.49 9.08
CA LYS A 21 -2.59 -4.52 7.94
C LYS A 21 -3.47 -3.26 7.89
N MET A 22 -3.97 -2.82 9.05
CA MET A 22 -4.82 -1.65 9.15
C MET A 22 -4.04 -0.35 8.85
N VAL A 23 -2.82 -0.20 9.39
CA VAL A 23 -1.92 0.92 9.08
C VAL A 23 -1.59 0.95 7.58
N GLN A 24 -1.30 -0.20 6.97
CA GLN A 24 -1.06 -0.28 5.53
C GLN A 24 -2.30 0.11 4.72
N ARG A 25 -3.49 -0.37 5.11
CA ARG A 25 -4.76 -0.08 4.42
C ARG A 25 -5.14 1.39 4.53
N SER A 26 -4.92 2.01 5.69
CA SER A 26 -5.18 3.43 5.91
C SER A 26 -4.35 4.34 5.00
N GLY A 27 -3.17 3.87 4.56
CA GLY A 27 -2.26 4.70 3.77
C GLY A 27 -1.56 5.80 4.57
N LEU A 28 -1.73 5.86 5.90
CA LEU A 28 -1.17 6.90 6.77
C LEU A 28 0.33 7.15 6.51
N LEU A 29 1.13 6.09 6.47
CA LEU A 29 2.57 6.20 6.21
C LEU A 29 2.89 6.76 4.81
N ARG A 30 2.04 6.49 3.82
CA ARG A 30 2.21 7.00 2.45
C ARG A 30 1.88 8.49 2.41
N GLU A 31 0.82 8.91 3.09
CA GLU A 31 0.42 10.31 3.17
C GLU A 31 1.44 11.13 3.95
N PHE A 32 1.91 10.63 5.09
CA PHE A 32 2.96 11.28 5.86
C PHE A 32 4.22 11.54 5.00
N ARG A 33 4.68 10.52 4.26
CA ARG A 33 5.81 10.66 3.32
C ARG A 33 5.52 11.57 2.13
N ALA A 34 4.26 11.65 1.68
CA ALA A 34 3.90 12.53 0.58
C ALA A 34 3.92 14.02 1.00
N HIS A 35 3.66 14.29 2.29
CA HIS A 35 3.65 15.65 2.85
C HIS A 35 4.98 16.04 3.52
N SER A 36 5.97 15.14 3.59
CA SER A 36 7.26 15.44 4.23
C SER A 36 8.11 16.46 3.46
N ARG A 37 7.74 16.78 2.21
CA ARG A 37 8.40 17.81 1.39
C ARG A 37 7.41 18.44 0.41
N PHE A 38 7.71 19.66 -0.02
CA PHE A 38 6.99 20.29 -1.12
C PHE A 38 7.21 19.51 -2.43
N ILE A 39 6.14 19.34 -3.21
CA ILE A 39 6.16 18.72 -4.53
C ILE A 39 5.39 19.64 -5.47
N SER A 40 6.06 20.10 -6.52
CA SER A 40 5.44 20.94 -7.54
C SER A 40 4.39 20.18 -8.37
N ALA A 41 3.47 20.89 -9.02
CA ALA A 41 2.44 20.28 -9.88
C ALA A 41 3.05 19.40 -10.98
N GLY A 42 4.15 19.84 -11.60
CA GLY A 42 4.86 19.08 -12.64
C GLY A 42 5.49 17.79 -12.11
N GLU A 43 6.08 17.81 -10.92
CA GLU A 43 6.61 16.59 -10.28
C GLU A 43 5.49 15.62 -9.91
N LYS A 44 4.37 16.12 -9.38
CA LYS A 44 3.19 15.31 -9.08
C LYS A 44 2.65 14.61 -10.33
N ALA A 45 2.57 15.33 -11.46
CA ALA A 45 2.14 14.78 -12.75
C ALA A 45 3.10 13.69 -13.26
N ARG A 46 4.43 13.94 -13.23
CA ARG A 46 5.44 12.93 -13.62
C ARG A 46 5.37 11.68 -12.74
N ALA A 47 5.20 11.85 -11.43
CA ALA A 47 5.05 10.73 -10.49
C ALA A 47 3.78 9.90 -10.78
N ALA A 48 2.66 10.55 -11.09
CA ALA A 48 1.41 9.89 -11.46
C ALA A 48 1.55 9.08 -12.75
N ALA A 49 2.14 9.66 -13.80
CA ALA A 49 2.39 8.99 -15.08
C ALA A 49 3.28 7.74 -14.90
N ARG A 50 4.38 7.87 -14.15
CA ARG A 50 5.27 6.73 -13.81
C ARG A 50 4.51 5.63 -13.07
N LYS A 51 3.64 5.99 -12.12
CA LYS A 51 2.82 5.02 -11.36
C LYS A 51 1.81 4.31 -12.26
N ALA A 52 1.18 5.03 -13.19
CA ALA A 52 0.24 4.45 -14.15
C ALA A 52 0.94 3.45 -15.10
N ALA A 53 2.09 3.83 -15.67
CA ALA A 53 2.90 2.94 -16.51
C ALA A 53 3.29 1.64 -15.76
N ARG A 54 3.77 1.75 -14.51
CA ARG A 54 4.08 0.58 -13.67
C ARG A 54 2.87 -0.32 -13.42
N ARG A 55 1.68 0.27 -13.20
CA ARG A 55 0.44 -0.49 -13.01
C ARG A 55 0.03 -1.23 -14.27
N ARG A 56 0.18 -0.59 -15.44
CA ARG A 56 -0.07 -1.20 -16.75
C ARG A 56 0.83 -2.42 -16.97
N LEU A 57 2.15 -2.25 -16.81
CA LEU A 57 3.12 -3.35 -16.95
C LEU A 57 2.82 -4.52 -16.00
N LYS A 58 2.42 -4.24 -14.75
CA LYS A 58 2.04 -5.30 -13.80
C LYS A 58 0.78 -6.07 -14.22
N ARG A 59 -0.19 -5.40 -14.85
CA ARG A 59 -1.39 -6.04 -15.37
C ARG A 59 -1.06 -6.90 -16.58
N GLU A 60 -0.27 -6.38 -17.51
CA GLU A 60 0.19 -7.11 -18.70
C GLU A 60 0.98 -8.38 -18.34
N ARG A 61 1.86 -8.30 -17.33
CA ARG A 61 2.57 -9.48 -16.79
C ARG A 61 1.64 -10.52 -16.19
N ARG A 62 0.52 -10.11 -15.58
CA ARG A 62 -0.49 -11.03 -15.03
C ARG A 62 -1.32 -11.69 -16.12
N THR A 63 -1.60 -11.00 -17.22
CA THR A 63 -2.37 -11.55 -18.34
C THR A 63 -1.52 -12.45 -19.24
N MET A 64 -0.23 -12.15 -19.43
CA MET A 64 0.70 -12.97 -20.23
C MET A 64 1.25 -14.21 -19.52
N SER A 65 1.02 -14.39 -18.21
CA SER A 65 1.48 -15.58 -17.48
C SER A 65 0.30 -16.31 -16.84
N PRO A 66 -0.38 -17.22 -17.57
CA PRO A 66 -1.49 -18.00 -17.03
C PRO A 66 -1.04 -19.21 -16.18
N GLY A 67 0.25 -19.42 -15.92
CA GLY A 67 0.77 -20.76 -15.61
C GLY A 67 1.72 -20.96 -14.42
N LYS A 68 1.79 -20.09 -13.40
CA LYS A 68 2.52 -20.42 -12.15
C LYS A 68 1.72 -20.04 -10.91
N ARG A 69 0.76 -20.89 -10.60
CA ARG A 69 0.30 -21.14 -9.23
C ARG A 69 0.74 -22.57 -8.91
N HIS A 70 1.88 -22.71 -8.23
CA HIS A 70 2.21 -23.90 -7.44
C HIS A 70 1.86 -23.57 -5.99
#